data_AF-G0UJ78-F1
#
_entry.id   AF-G0UJ78-F1
#
_cell.length_a   1.000
_cell.length_b   1.000
_cell.length_c   1.000
_cell.angle_alpha   90.00
_cell.angle_beta   90.00
_cell.angle_gamma   90.00
#
_symmetry.space_group_name_H-M   'P 1'
#
loop_
_entity.id
_entity.type
_entity.pdbx_description
1 polymer ?
#
loop_
_entity_poly.entity_id
_entity_poly.type
_entity_poly.pdbx_seq_one_letter_code
_entity_poly.pdbx_strand_id
1 'polypeptide(L)'
;MMTNVSADPSFKQHVVTLFEVGKLSEELMGSFIEKLEEVQDSKKKCTLFGEAAQYIQNVISLREVLKALRKVVGPDGERGVDMIKVESMNEQDPTTRYSLLGRNYWAYFVTSPVLQAPMIDVNISGVYGSTVGLMPSPWMMMFLYSKTRRGPPSLLLPLGTPILAWPEIFHEGNKRCVTKLRLQLLMVNTEVTYVDAATTIILANEMITTAPLFAQRVSDVPLEIPAVSAMVAAAAETVCENEGSEFDGAEAMKEIVTESPFHMSLTLTVPFTASDDDAIGLLRASILQQRQSATTVRFVGSQPLHTHNPTHHANNGDTALGESCELELSRSNLLDAAIDVPIAAGVVATEEAPPARYLECFHEAVAALQLQNSLGCFTFHISLYEVAVVPTNSGGVHFYRVDAASIVDMGLGFNLADQRCCDLMVQQLQDLLDEPRMEAHCTAMLRLSRELGEFLQCHSSLTTVEHEQMSLQSAAIAGPIAQQHVRRLGEKGNSGAPFPSEVLMFDGERLSAFEDWDPLVELWQA
;
A
#
# COMPACT_ATOMS: atom_id res chain seq x y z
N MET A 1 -22.27 12.82 -1.48
CA MET A 1 -21.78 13.17 -0.13
C MET A 1 -21.32 14.63 0.01
N MET A 2 -20.76 15.27 -1.03
CA MET A 2 -20.29 16.67 -0.95
C MET A 2 -21.36 17.69 -0.49
N THR A 3 -22.64 17.50 -0.84
CA THR A 3 -23.72 18.44 -0.48
C THR A 3 -24.00 18.59 1.02
N ASN A 4 -23.44 17.71 1.86
CA ASN A 4 -23.62 17.73 3.32
C ASN A 4 -22.43 18.34 4.06
N VAL A 5 -21.38 18.76 3.34
CA VAL A 5 -20.14 19.30 3.92
C VAL A 5 -20.24 20.82 4.15
N SER A 6 -21.12 21.50 3.41
CA SER A 6 -21.40 22.94 3.59
C SER A 6 -22.89 23.22 3.57
N ALA A 7 -23.32 24.12 4.46
CA ALA A 7 -24.69 24.64 4.50
C ALA A 7 -24.95 25.72 3.43
N ASP A 8 -23.90 26.19 2.74
CA ASP A 8 -23.99 27.27 1.75
C ASP A 8 -24.68 26.78 0.45
N PRO A 9 -25.78 27.44 0.01
CA PRO A 9 -26.44 27.14 -1.26
C PRO A 9 -25.53 27.26 -2.49
N SER A 10 -24.57 28.19 -2.49
CA SER A 10 -23.62 28.39 -3.59
C SER A 10 -22.64 27.24 -3.73
N PHE A 11 -22.23 26.61 -2.62
CA PHE A 11 -21.41 25.39 -2.66
C PHE A 11 -22.18 24.24 -3.33
N LYS A 12 -23.46 24.09 -2.96
CA LYS A 12 -24.34 23.11 -3.62
C LYS A 12 -24.49 23.41 -5.10
N GLN A 13 -24.59 24.68 -5.50
CA GLN A 13 -24.64 25.06 -6.91
C GLN A 13 -23.38 24.63 -7.67
N HIS A 14 -22.16 24.89 -7.16
CA HIS A 14 -20.93 24.44 -7.81
C HIS A 14 -20.87 22.90 -7.96
N VAL A 15 -21.27 22.16 -6.92
CA VAL A 15 -21.32 20.69 -6.95
C VAL A 15 -22.36 20.19 -7.96
N VAL A 16 -23.54 20.82 -8.01
CA VAL A 16 -24.59 20.51 -8.99
C VAL A 16 -24.08 20.81 -10.41
N THR A 17 -23.44 21.95 -10.63
CA THR A 17 -22.82 22.27 -11.92
C THR A 17 -21.80 21.22 -12.35
N LEU A 18 -20.89 20.81 -11.47
CA LEU A 18 -19.94 19.73 -11.77
C LEU A 18 -20.65 18.41 -12.10
N PHE A 19 -21.73 18.09 -11.40
CA PHE A 19 -22.44 16.82 -11.57
C PHE A 19 -23.33 16.77 -12.82
N GLU A 20 -24.03 17.87 -13.13
CA GLU A 20 -24.96 18.00 -14.25
C GLU A 20 -24.24 18.35 -15.55
N VAL A 21 -23.30 19.30 -15.51
CA VAL A 21 -22.55 19.76 -16.69
C VAL A 21 -21.30 18.91 -16.92
N GLY A 22 -20.80 18.23 -15.88
CA GLY A 22 -19.59 17.41 -15.97
C GLY A 22 -18.28 18.19 -15.91
N LYS A 23 -18.34 19.52 -15.77
CA LYS A 23 -17.18 20.41 -15.75
C LYS A 23 -17.43 21.61 -14.84
N LEU A 24 -16.42 21.97 -14.06
CA LEU A 24 -16.31 23.24 -13.35
C LEU A 24 -15.15 24.04 -13.97
N SER A 25 -15.46 25.16 -14.60
CA SER A 25 -14.48 26.00 -15.29
C SER A 25 -13.64 26.86 -14.33
N GLU A 26 -12.50 27.36 -14.81
CA GLU A 26 -11.61 28.28 -14.11
C GLU A 26 -12.35 29.52 -13.57
N GLU A 27 -13.34 30.03 -14.30
CA GLU A 27 -14.16 31.18 -13.88
C GLU A 27 -14.88 30.94 -12.54
N LEU A 28 -15.35 29.70 -12.32
CA LEU A 28 -16.05 29.28 -11.10
C LEU A 28 -15.09 28.71 -10.04
N MET A 29 -13.83 28.47 -10.42
CA MET A 29 -12.85 27.82 -9.54
C MET A 29 -12.47 28.70 -8.35
N GLY A 30 -12.42 30.02 -8.53
CA GLY A 30 -12.14 30.96 -7.44
C GLY A 30 -13.17 30.90 -6.33
N SER A 31 -14.45 31.09 -6.66
CA SER A 31 -15.55 31.00 -5.69
C SER A 31 -15.66 29.60 -5.10
N PHE A 32 -15.36 28.55 -5.87
CA PHE A 32 -15.36 27.19 -5.33
C PHE A 32 -14.26 26.98 -4.27
N ILE A 33 -13.03 27.43 -4.53
CA ILE A 33 -11.91 27.34 -3.56
C ILE A 33 -12.25 28.09 -2.27
N GLU A 34 -12.81 29.30 -2.36
CA GLU A 34 -13.25 30.07 -1.18
C GLU A 34 -14.26 29.27 -0.34
N LYS A 35 -15.19 28.57 -0.98
CA LYS A 35 -16.14 27.70 -0.26
C LYS A 35 -15.48 26.48 0.38
N LEU A 36 -14.44 25.91 -0.24
CA LEU A 36 -13.65 24.84 0.39
C LEU A 36 -12.83 25.36 1.59
N GLU A 37 -12.48 26.65 1.65
CA GLU A 37 -11.84 27.26 2.82
C GLU A 37 -12.76 27.27 4.04
N GLU A 38 -14.03 27.63 3.85
CA GLU A 38 -15.04 27.66 4.92
C GLU A 38 -15.24 26.28 5.60
N VAL A 39 -15.04 25.18 4.85
CA VAL A 39 -15.11 23.81 5.36
C VAL A 39 -13.98 23.53 6.37
N GLN A 40 -12.77 24.05 6.14
CA GLN A 40 -11.65 23.86 7.05
C GLN A 40 -11.90 24.55 8.39
N ASP A 41 -12.45 25.76 8.37
CA ASP A 41 -12.76 26.50 9.59
C ASP A 41 -13.89 25.84 10.40
N SER A 42 -14.75 25.07 9.72
CA SER A 42 -15.74 24.22 10.35
C SER A 42 -15.13 22.96 11.00
N LYS A 43 -14.10 22.34 10.40
CA LYS A 43 -13.34 21.22 11.00
C LYS A 43 -12.73 21.61 12.35
N LYS A 44 -12.19 22.82 12.47
CA LYS A 44 -11.60 23.32 13.73
C LYS A 44 -12.63 23.41 14.87
N LYS A 45 -13.92 23.46 14.56
CA LYS A 45 -15.02 23.62 15.53
C LYS A 45 -15.72 22.31 15.88
N CYS A 46 -15.56 21.26 15.07
CA CYS A 46 -16.24 19.98 15.24
C CYS A 46 -15.26 18.81 15.23
N THR A 47 -15.22 18.02 16.30
CA THR A 47 -14.56 16.71 16.33
C THR A 47 -15.42 15.71 15.55
N LEU A 48 -15.14 15.59 14.26
CA LEU A 48 -15.72 14.55 13.40
C LEU A 48 -14.83 13.31 13.45
N PHE A 49 -15.45 12.14 13.40
CA PHE A 49 -14.79 10.83 13.52
C PHE A 49 -15.06 9.97 12.27
N GLY A 50 -14.23 8.94 12.07
CA GLY A 50 -14.41 7.95 11.01
C GLY A 50 -14.35 8.53 9.60
N GLU A 51 -15.16 8.00 8.70
CA GLU A 51 -15.20 8.39 7.28
C GLU A 51 -15.41 9.89 7.07
N ALA A 52 -16.23 10.54 7.89
CA ALA A 52 -16.49 11.96 7.79
C ALA A 52 -15.21 12.81 7.96
N ALA A 53 -14.30 12.39 8.84
CA ALA A 53 -13.01 13.04 9.02
C ALA A 53 -12.12 12.86 7.78
N GLN A 54 -12.14 11.67 7.16
CA GLN A 54 -11.42 11.38 5.93
C GLN A 54 -11.93 12.22 4.75
N TYR A 55 -13.25 12.34 4.57
CA TYR A 55 -13.82 13.19 3.52
C TYR A 55 -13.40 14.66 3.67
N ILE A 56 -13.41 15.20 4.89
CA ILE A 56 -12.95 16.56 5.13
C ILE A 56 -11.45 16.70 4.84
N GLN A 57 -10.66 15.68 5.17
CA GLN A 57 -9.25 15.67 4.83
C GLN A 57 -9.04 15.73 3.31
N ASN A 58 -9.76 14.90 2.55
CA ASN A 58 -9.71 14.91 1.09
C ASN A 58 -10.11 16.28 0.52
N VAL A 59 -11.11 16.94 1.11
CA VAL A 59 -11.55 18.30 0.72
C VAL A 59 -10.45 19.33 0.96
N ILE A 60 -9.75 19.26 2.09
CA ILE A 60 -8.63 20.16 2.40
C ILE A 60 -7.48 19.93 1.41
N SER A 61 -7.10 18.67 1.17
CA SER A 61 -6.06 18.31 0.21
C SER A 61 -6.42 18.78 -1.20
N LEU A 62 -7.66 18.55 -1.64
CA LEU A 62 -8.15 18.99 -2.96
C LEU A 62 -8.02 20.50 -3.13
N ARG A 63 -8.38 21.26 -2.09
CA ARG A 63 -8.27 22.72 -2.11
C ARG A 63 -6.83 23.18 -2.33
N GLU A 64 -5.87 22.62 -1.61
CA GLU A 64 -4.45 22.99 -1.76
C GLU A 64 -3.92 22.61 -3.14
N VAL A 65 -4.31 21.44 -3.66
CA VAL A 65 -4.00 21.02 -5.04
C VAL A 65 -4.55 22.01 -6.06
N LEU A 66 -5.84 22.39 -5.96
CA LEU A 66 -6.45 23.34 -6.88
C LEU A 66 -5.78 24.73 -6.81
N LYS A 67 -5.43 25.21 -5.61
CA LYS A 67 -4.69 26.46 -5.44
C LYS A 67 -3.30 26.41 -6.10
N ALA A 68 -2.63 25.27 -6.01
CA ALA A 68 -1.32 25.08 -6.62
C ALA A 68 -1.43 25.03 -8.15
N LEU A 69 -2.35 24.21 -8.67
CA LEU A 69 -2.59 24.07 -10.11
C LEU A 69 -2.95 25.40 -10.78
N ARG A 70 -3.74 26.26 -10.13
CA ARG A 70 -4.05 27.61 -10.67
C ARG A 70 -2.84 28.52 -10.84
N LYS A 71 -1.78 28.28 -10.08
CA LYS A 71 -0.54 29.07 -10.15
C LYS A 71 0.41 28.57 -11.22
N VAL A 72 0.23 27.34 -11.70
CA VAL A 72 1.01 26.76 -12.78
C VAL A 72 0.82 27.60 -14.05
N VAL A 73 1.93 27.83 -14.75
CA VAL A 73 1.96 28.54 -16.02
C VAL A 73 2.23 27.50 -17.10
N GLY A 74 1.34 27.42 -18.09
CA GLY A 74 1.53 26.54 -19.23
C GLY A 74 2.65 27.01 -20.16
N PRO A 75 3.02 26.19 -21.16
CA PRO A 75 4.09 26.49 -22.11
C PRO A 75 3.87 27.81 -22.87
N ASP A 76 2.61 28.13 -23.19
CA ASP A 76 2.23 29.36 -23.90
C ASP A 76 1.95 30.56 -22.96
N GLY A 77 2.26 30.44 -21.66
CA GLY A 77 2.01 31.48 -20.67
C GLY A 77 0.58 31.51 -20.12
N GLU A 78 -0.28 30.59 -20.56
CA GLU A 78 -1.66 30.44 -20.09
C GLU A 78 -1.72 29.97 -18.63
N ARG A 79 -2.80 30.32 -17.94
CA ARG A 79 -3.06 29.94 -16.55
C ARG A 79 -4.54 29.60 -16.38
N GLY A 80 -4.81 28.62 -15.53
CA GLY A 80 -6.16 28.24 -15.15
C GLY A 80 -6.26 26.75 -14.88
N VAL A 81 -7.28 26.34 -14.12
CA VAL A 81 -7.59 24.94 -13.90
C VAL A 81 -9.09 24.71 -14.07
N ASP A 82 -9.43 23.69 -14.83
CA ASP A 82 -10.77 23.17 -14.91
C ASP A 82 -10.83 21.83 -14.17
N MET A 83 -11.94 21.58 -13.47
CA MET A 83 -12.20 20.28 -12.85
C MET A 83 -13.26 19.54 -13.67
N ILE A 84 -12.95 18.32 -14.09
CA ILE A 84 -13.80 17.52 -14.97
C ILE A 84 -14.24 16.28 -14.22
N LYS A 85 -15.54 15.97 -14.30
CA LYS A 85 -16.11 14.73 -13.78
C LYS A 85 -15.72 13.57 -14.69
N VAL A 86 -15.05 12.57 -14.13
CA VAL A 86 -14.49 11.44 -14.90
C VAL A 86 -15.57 10.65 -15.65
N GLU A 87 -16.75 10.49 -15.05
CA GLU A 87 -17.87 9.77 -15.68
C GLU A 87 -18.37 10.50 -16.92
N SER A 88 -18.54 11.82 -16.83
CA SER A 88 -18.99 12.66 -17.96
C SER A 88 -18.00 12.65 -19.13
N MET A 89 -16.70 12.54 -18.83
CA MET A 89 -15.66 12.37 -19.84
C MET A 89 -15.66 10.96 -20.45
N ASN A 90 -15.87 9.93 -19.63
CA ASN A 90 -15.92 8.53 -20.06
C ASN A 90 -17.17 8.22 -20.91
N GLU A 91 -18.26 8.97 -20.73
CA GLU A 91 -19.48 8.91 -21.54
C GLU A 91 -19.29 9.41 -22.99
N GLN A 92 -18.29 10.27 -23.23
CA GLN A 92 -17.99 10.75 -24.59
C GLN A 92 -17.41 9.63 -25.46
N ASP A 93 -17.66 9.66 -26.76
CA ASP A 93 -16.94 8.81 -27.70
C ASP A 93 -15.44 9.18 -27.73
N PRO A 94 -14.54 8.24 -28.07
CA PRO A 94 -13.11 8.50 -28.08
C PRO A 94 -12.72 9.76 -28.86
N THR A 95 -13.22 9.94 -30.08
CA THR A 95 -12.86 11.08 -30.95
C THR A 95 -13.21 12.41 -30.30
N THR A 96 -14.43 12.52 -29.77
CA THR A 96 -14.87 13.73 -29.05
C THR A 96 -14.05 13.96 -27.79
N ARG A 97 -13.74 12.90 -27.03
CA ARG A 97 -12.92 12.97 -25.81
C ARG A 97 -11.53 13.54 -26.11
N TYR A 98 -10.78 12.97 -27.06
CA TYR A 98 -9.44 13.47 -27.40
C TYR A 98 -9.46 14.86 -28.01
N SER A 99 -10.45 15.15 -28.85
CA SER A 99 -10.63 16.49 -29.43
C SER A 99 -10.88 17.53 -28.32
N LEU A 100 -11.71 17.22 -27.33
CA LEU A 100 -11.96 18.08 -26.18
C LEU A 100 -10.72 18.24 -25.32
N LEU A 101 -10.01 17.15 -25.03
CA LEU A 101 -8.85 17.18 -24.16
C LEU A 101 -7.67 17.91 -24.81
N GLY A 102 -7.27 17.50 -26.01
CA GLY A 102 -6.09 18.03 -26.69
C GLY A 102 -6.22 19.46 -27.23
N ARG A 103 -7.44 19.99 -27.34
CA ARG A 103 -7.65 21.39 -27.76
C ARG A 103 -7.66 22.39 -26.61
N ASN A 104 -8.03 21.95 -25.41
CA ASN A 104 -8.32 22.86 -24.30
C ASN A 104 -7.32 22.73 -23.14
N TYR A 105 -6.52 21.66 -23.10
CA TYR A 105 -5.61 21.40 -21.99
C TYR A 105 -4.29 20.86 -22.50
N TRP A 106 -3.20 21.29 -21.85
CA TRP A 106 -1.84 20.82 -22.12
C TRP A 106 -1.35 19.79 -21.08
N ALA A 107 -1.99 19.73 -19.91
CA ALA A 107 -1.72 18.75 -18.86
C ALA A 107 -3.01 18.32 -18.15
N TYR A 108 -3.02 17.10 -17.62
CA TYR A 108 -4.15 16.45 -16.97
C TYR A 108 -3.71 15.85 -15.65
N PHE A 109 -4.48 16.08 -14.59
CA PHE A 109 -4.16 15.56 -13.27
C PHE A 109 -5.29 14.72 -12.75
N VAL A 110 -4.96 13.49 -12.37
CA VAL A 110 -5.90 12.54 -11.79
C VAL A 110 -5.71 12.53 -10.27
N THR A 111 -6.81 12.48 -9.52
CA THR A 111 -6.75 12.39 -8.05
C THR A 111 -6.76 10.93 -7.61
N SER A 112 -5.77 10.50 -6.86
CA SER A 112 -5.66 9.16 -6.28
C SER A 112 -6.21 9.11 -4.84
N PRO A 113 -6.78 7.97 -4.39
CA PRO A 113 -7.18 6.82 -5.19
C PRO A 113 -8.38 7.17 -6.10
N VAL A 114 -8.34 6.70 -7.34
CA VAL A 114 -9.47 6.86 -8.28
C VAL A 114 -10.34 5.62 -8.20
N LEU A 115 -11.62 5.79 -7.87
CA LEU A 115 -12.58 4.68 -7.95
C LEU A 115 -12.81 4.22 -9.40
N GLN A 116 -12.75 5.16 -10.34
CA GLN A 116 -12.86 4.90 -11.77
C GLN A 116 -11.84 5.71 -12.55
N ALA A 117 -10.83 5.04 -13.11
CA ALA A 117 -9.82 5.71 -13.90
C ALA A 117 -10.44 6.38 -15.15
N PRO A 118 -9.93 7.56 -15.55
CA PRO A 118 -10.29 8.17 -16.82
C PRO A 118 -9.88 7.26 -17.98
N MET A 119 -10.77 7.06 -18.97
CA MET A 119 -10.46 6.27 -20.17
C MET A 119 -9.66 7.12 -21.17
N ILE A 120 -8.45 7.51 -20.78
CA ILE A 120 -7.54 8.34 -21.57
C ILE A 120 -6.38 7.46 -22.05
N ASP A 121 -5.97 7.64 -23.30
CA ASP A 121 -4.75 7.02 -23.80
C ASP A 121 -3.51 7.55 -23.06
N VAL A 122 -2.61 6.64 -22.67
CA VAL A 122 -1.25 6.99 -22.24
C VAL A 122 -0.44 7.73 -23.32
N ASN A 123 -0.86 7.64 -24.58
CA ASN A 123 -0.28 8.40 -25.70
C ASN A 123 -0.63 9.90 -25.66
N ILE A 124 -1.62 10.34 -24.88
CA ILE A 124 -1.78 11.78 -24.64
C ILE A 124 -0.62 12.25 -23.75
N SER A 125 0.12 13.26 -24.22
CA SER A 125 1.16 13.89 -23.44
C SER A 125 0.61 14.63 -22.20
N GLY A 126 1.35 14.60 -21.11
CA GLY A 126 1.03 15.39 -19.91
C GLY A 126 -0.10 14.82 -19.05
N VAL A 127 -0.38 13.51 -19.13
CA VAL A 127 -1.37 12.85 -18.26
C VAL A 127 -0.72 12.33 -16.98
N TYR A 128 -0.87 13.09 -15.91
CA TYR A 128 -0.36 12.77 -14.58
C TYR A 128 -1.39 12.00 -13.76
N GLY A 129 -1.24 10.68 -13.75
CA GLY A 129 -1.96 9.77 -12.87
C GLY A 129 -2.47 8.54 -13.61
N SER A 130 -3.39 7.79 -12.98
CA SER A 130 -3.90 6.56 -13.57
C SER A 130 -4.75 6.84 -14.81
N THR A 131 -4.42 6.20 -15.93
CA THR A 131 -5.19 6.23 -17.19
C THR A 131 -6.01 4.95 -17.41
N VAL A 132 -5.78 3.93 -16.61
CA VAL A 132 -6.44 2.63 -16.74
C VAL A 132 -6.69 2.06 -15.35
N GLY A 133 -7.86 1.45 -15.14
CA GLY A 133 -8.23 0.85 -13.84
C GLY A 133 -7.29 -0.27 -13.35
N LEU A 134 -6.40 -0.76 -14.22
CA LEU A 134 -5.37 -1.74 -13.90
C LEU A 134 -4.21 -1.18 -13.08
N MET A 135 -3.91 0.11 -13.23
CA MET A 135 -2.76 0.71 -12.54
C MET A 135 -2.93 0.79 -11.01
N PRO A 136 -4.12 1.11 -10.46
CA PRO A 136 -4.38 1.02 -9.02
C PRO A 136 -4.94 -0.36 -8.62
N SER A 137 -4.42 -1.46 -9.18
CA SER A 137 -4.92 -2.82 -8.93
C SER A 137 -3.84 -3.75 -8.38
N PRO A 138 -4.21 -4.88 -7.74
CA PRO A 138 -3.26 -5.90 -7.31
C PRO A 138 -2.30 -6.40 -8.41
N TRP A 139 -2.69 -6.29 -9.68
CA TRP A 139 -1.78 -6.60 -10.80
C TRP A 139 -0.56 -5.69 -10.86
N MET A 140 -0.74 -4.40 -10.60
CA MET A 140 0.38 -3.46 -10.54
C MET A 140 1.32 -3.81 -9.39
N MET A 141 0.78 -4.26 -8.24
CA MET A 141 1.59 -4.70 -7.12
C MET A 141 2.39 -5.96 -7.45
N MET A 142 1.76 -6.98 -8.04
CA MET A 142 2.45 -8.19 -8.46
C MET A 142 3.51 -7.92 -9.54
N PHE A 143 3.22 -7.01 -10.47
CA PHE A 143 4.17 -6.54 -11.46
C PHE A 143 5.37 -5.84 -10.79
N LEU A 144 5.13 -4.88 -9.89
CA LEU A 144 6.16 -4.19 -9.13
C LEU A 144 7.06 -5.19 -8.39
N TYR A 145 6.48 -6.13 -7.66
CA TYR A 145 7.23 -7.15 -6.91
C TYR A 145 8.08 -8.04 -7.81
N SER A 146 7.54 -8.43 -8.98
CA SER A 146 8.31 -9.20 -9.96
C SER A 146 9.52 -8.41 -10.51
N LYS A 147 9.37 -7.09 -10.66
CA LYS A 147 10.41 -6.19 -11.18
C LYS A 147 11.51 -5.91 -10.15
N THR A 148 11.11 -5.61 -8.92
CA THR A 148 12.04 -5.31 -7.82
C THR A 148 12.63 -6.57 -7.21
N ARG A 149 12.00 -7.73 -7.42
CA ARG A 149 12.27 -8.98 -6.68
C ARG A 149 12.23 -8.76 -5.17
N ARG A 150 11.35 -7.85 -4.74
CA ARG A 150 11.14 -7.46 -3.37
C ARG A 150 9.70 -7.07 -3.17
N GLY A 151 9.10 -7.63 -2.15
CA GLY A 151 7.74 -7.34 -1.75
C GLY A 151 7.32 -8.25 -0.61
N PRO A 152 6.17 -7.99 0.00
CA PRO A 152 5.59 -8.92 0.93
C PRO A 152 5.12 -10.21 0.22
N PRO A 153 5.22 -11.38 0.86
CA PRO A 153 4.64 -12.60 0.34
C PRO A 153 3.17 -12.39 -0.04
N SER A 154 2.82 -12.71 -1.28
CA SER A 154 1.53 -12.35 -1.88
C SER A 154 0.99 -13.51 -2.71
N LEU A 155 -0.32 -13.67 -2.73
CA LEU A 155 -1.05 -14.72 -3.43
C LEU A 155 -2.25 -14.09 -4.14
N LEU A 156 -2.35 -14.32 -5.45
CA LEU A 156 -3.49 -13.91 -6.26
C LEU A 156 -4.24 -15.17 -6.69
N LEU A 157 -5.48 -15.28 -6.23
CA LEU A 157 -6.32 -16.46 -6.38
C LEU A 157 -7.44 -16.20 -7.39
N PRO A 158 -7.61 -17.08 -8.40
CA PRO A 158 -8.77 -17.06 -9.27
C PRO A 158 -10.10 -17.23 -8.53
N LEU A 159 -11.16 -16.73 -9.15
CA LEU A 159 -12.53 -16.87 -8.66
C LEU A 159 -12.85 -18.35 -8.40
N GLY A 160 -13.40 -18.63 -7.22
CA GLY A 160 -13.82 -19.97 -6.82
C GLY A 160 -12.70 -20.93 -6.41
N THR A 161 -11.44 -20.49 -6.35
CA THR A 161 -10.31 -21.34 -5.90
C THR A 161 -10.43 -21.63 -4.40
N PRO A 162 -10.69 -22.88 -3.99
CA PRO A 162 -10.84 -23.19 -2.57
C PRO A 162 -9.49 -23.19 -1.86
N ILE A 163 -9.41 -22.55 -0.70
CA ILE A 163 -8.27 -22.59 0.19
C ILE A 163 -8.61 -23.49 1.39
N LEU A 164 -7.82 -24.53 1.62
CA LEU A 164 -7.93 -25.37 2.81
C LEU A 164 -6.96 -24.94 3.92
N ALA A 165 -5.82 -24.41 3.53
CA ALA A 165 -4.78 -23.85 4.38
C ALA A 165 -4.03 -22.75 3.60
N TRP A 166 -3.42 -21.80 4.31
CA TRP A 166 -2.51 -20.88 3.64
C TRP A 166 -1.19 -21.59 3.33
N PRO A 167 -0.52 -21.28 2.20
CA PRO A 167 0.81 -21.80 1.93
C PRO A 167 1.83 -21.33 2.97
N GLU A 168 2.94 -22.07 3.10
CA GLU A 168 3.96 -21.85 4.14
C GLU A 168 4.55 -20.44 4.14
N ILE A 169 4.53 -19.73 3.00
CA ILE A 169 4.97 -18.32 2.90
C ILE A 169 4.16 -17.37 3.80
N PHE A 170 2.94 -17.76 4.18
CA PHE A 170 2.08 -17.06 5.14
C PHE A 170 2.17 -17.62 6.57
N HIS A 171 3.00 -18.64 6.77
CA HIS A 171 3.23 -19.33 8.02
C HIS A 171 4.74 -19.40 8.28
N GLU A 172 5.39 -18.28 8.58
CA GLU A 172 6.78 -18.42 9.04
C GLU A 172 6.80 -19.18 10.37
N GLY A 173 7.68 -20.18 10.43
CA GLY A 173 7.80 -21.17 11.51
C GLY A 173 8.17 -20.62 12.90
N ASN A 174 8.02 -19.32 13.14
CA ASN A 174 8.22 -18.70 14.42
C ASN A 174 6.93 -18.81 15.25
N LYS A 175 6.90 -19.78 16.17
CA LYS A 175 5.75 -20.08 17.07
C LYS A 175 5.33 -18.93 18.00
N ARG A 176 5.93 -17.74 17.87
CA ARG A 176 5.73 -16.56 18.72
C ARG A 176 5.40 -15.31 17.90
N CYS A 177 4.74 -15.44 16.76
CA CYS A 177 4.23 -14.28 16.02
C CYS A 177 2.81 -14.52 15.53
N VAL A 178 2.02 -13.45 15.41
CA VAL A 178 0.75 -13.46 14.69
C VAL A 178 0.96 -12.82 13.34
N THR A 179 0.77 -13.60 12.28
CA THR A 179 0.81 -13.11 10.91
C THR A 179 -0.50 -12.42 10.55
N LYS A 180 -0.42 -11.15 10.15
CA LYS A 180 -1.54 -10.36 9.63
C LYS A 180 -1.53 -10.40 8.11
N LEU A 181 -2.69 -10.71 7.53
CA LEU A 181 -2.93 -10.70 6.10
C LEU A 181 -3.78 -9.49 5.70
N ARG A 182 -3.45 -8.92 4.55
CA ARG A 182 -4.21 -7.93 3.80
C ARG A 182 -4.95 -8.65 2.68
N LEU A 183 -6.27 -8.63 2.72
CA LEU A 183 -7.16 -9.23 1.74
C LEU A 183 -7.84 -8.15 0.89
N GLN A 184 -7.78 -8.29 -0.43
CA GLN A 184 -8.40 -7.36 -1.37
C GLN A 184 -9.02 -8.12 -2.54
N LEU A 185 -10.30 -7.88 -2.82
CA LEU A 185 -10.98 -8.46 -3.98
C LEU A 185 -10.64 -7.67 -5.25
N LEU A 186 -10.55 -8.34 -6.39
CA LEU A 186 -10.39 -7.69 -7.70
C LEU A 186 -11.77 -7.26 -8.23
N MET A 187 -12.45 -6.37 -7.49
CA MET A 187 -13.65 -5.68 -7.94
C MET A 187 -13.58 -4.18 -7.64
N VAL A 188 -14.38 -3.42 -8.38
CA VAL A 188 -14.57 -1.99 -8.16
C VAL A 188 -15.13 -1.75 -6.76
N ASN A 189 -14.63 -0.73 -6.06
CA ASN A 189 -15.07 -0.30 -4.72
C ASN A 189 -14.90 -1.36 -3.62
N THR A 190 -13.90 -2.23 -3.73
CA THR A 190 -13.60 -3.21 -2.68
C THR A 190 -12.71 -2.59 -1.62
N GLU A 191 -13.16 -2.70 -0.38
CA GLU A 191 -12.34 -2.33 0.77
C GLU A 191 -11.27 -3.39 1.03
N VAL A 192 -10.17 -2.94 1.61
CA VAL A 192 -9.08 -3.81 2.03
C VAL A 192 -9.35 -4.27 3.45
N THR A 193 -9.35 -5.59 3.66
CA THR A 193 -9.59 -6.17 4.99
C THR A 193 -8.27 -6.68 5.58
N TYR A 194 -8.01 -6.35 6.83
CA TYR A 194 -6.85 -6.84 7.58
C TYR A 194 -7.30 -7.86 8.62
N VAL A 195 -6.69 -9.04 8.61
CA VAL A 195 -7.14 -10.21 9.38
C VAL A 195 -5.97 -11.12 9.75
N ASP A 196 -6.14 -11.90 10.82
CA ASP A 196 -5.14 -12.87 11.25
C ASP A 196 -5.15 -14.09 10.32
N ALA A 197 -3.96 -14.53 9.89
CA ALA A 197 -3.81 -15.69 9.00
C ALA A 197 -4.50 -16.95 9.57
N ALA A 198 -4.49 -17.10 10.90
CA ALA A 198 -5.06 -18.26 11.60
C ALA A 198 -6.59 -18.36 11.52
N THR A 199 -7.31 -17.24 11.38
CA THR A 199 -8.78 -17.21 11.44
C THR A 199 -9.44 -16.82 10.11
N THR A 200 -8.64 -16.49 9.10
CA THR A 200 -9.15 -15.85 7.88
C THR A 200 -9.51 -16.80 6.74
N ILE A 201 -9.23 -18.10 6.82
CA ILE A 201 -9.50 -19.03 5.71
C ILE A 201 -10.98 -19.04 5.32
N ILE A 202 -11.89 -19.01 6.31
CA ILE A 202 -13.34 -18.99 6.06
C ILE A 202 -13.74 -17.73 5.30
N LEU A 203 -13.27 -16.56 5.77
CA LEU A 203 -13.53 -15.28 5.13
C LEU A 203 -12.94 -15.24 3.70
N ALA A 204 -11.72 -15.72 3.51
CA ALA A 204 -11.07 -15.74 2.21
C ALA A 204 -11.87 -16.61 1.21
N ASN A 205 -12.31 -17.79 1.63
CA ASN A 205 -13.15 -18.65 0.80
C ASN A 205 -14.49 -18.00 0.45
N GLU A 206 -15.13 -17.30 1.39
CA GLU A 206 -16.35 -16.53 1.11
C GLU A 206 -16.09 -15.42 0.07
N MET A 207 -15.02 -14.65 0.26
CA MET A 207 -14.63 -13.57 -0.66
C MET A 207 -14.34 -14.11 -2.07
N ILE A 208 -13.59 -15.22 -2.18
CA ILE A 208 -13.21 -15.84 -3.47
C ILE A 208 -14.41 -16.36 -4.25
N THR A 209 -15.55 -16.63 -3.61
CA THR A 209 -16.78 -16.99 -4.33
C THR A 209 -17.38 -15.83 -5.14
N THR A 210 -17.00 -14.59 -4.81
CA THR A 210 -17.55 -13.38 -5.43
C THR A 210 -16.64 -12.77 -6.49
N ALA A 211 -15.32 -12.80 -6.27
CA ALA A 211 -14.30 -12.33 -7.19
C ALA A 211 -12.91 -12.91 -6.87
N PRO A 212 -11.92 -12.80 -7.78
CA PRO A 212 -10.55 -13.16 -7.46
C PRO A 212 -10.02 -12.39 -6.25
N LEU A 213 -9.23 -13.07 -5.42
CA LEU A 213 -8.72 -12.53 -4.17
C LEU A 213 -7.22 -12.31 -4.25
N PHE A 214 -6.79 -11.13 -3.87
CA PHE A 214 -5.40 -10.84 -3.55
C PHE A 214 -5.20 -10.91 -2.03
N ALA A 215 -4.35 -11.83 -1.59
CA ALA A 215 -3.94 -11.98 -0.20
C ALA A 215 -2.46 -11.65 -0.06
N GLN A 216 -2.10 -10.89 0.97
CA GLN A 216 -0.73 -10.43 1.16
C GLN A 216 -0.35 -10.42 2.63
N ARG A 217 0.85 -10.88 2.96
CA ARG A 217 1.41 -10.87 4.31
C ARG A 217 1.98 -9.50 4.62
N VAL A 218 1.32 -8.73 5.49
CA VAL A 218 1.73 -7.35 5.74
C VAL A 218 2.57 -7.19 7.00
N SER A 219 2.34 -7.99 8.03
CA SER A 219 3.11 -7.89 9.27
C SER A 219 3.13 -9.19 10.04
N ASP A 220 4.22 -9.43 10.77
CA ASP A 220 4.29 -10.42 11.84
C ASP A 220 4.43 -9.69 13.15
N VAL A 221 3.41 -9.83 13.99
CA VAL A 221 3.41 -9.19 15.30
C VAL A 221 4.05 -10.14 16.30
N PRO A 222 5.21 -9.81 16.86
CA PRO A 222 5.85 -10.65 17.86
C PRO A 222 4.99 -10.74 19.11
N LEU A 223 4.86 -11.95 19.61
CA LEU A 223 4.12 -12.33 20.79
C LEU A 223 5.08 -12.50 21.96
N GLU A 224 4.82 -11.79 23.06
CA GLU A 224 5.58 -11.86 24.29
C GLU A 224 4.72 -12.45 25.41
N ILE A 225 5.34 -13.30 26.23
CA ILE A 225 4.75 -13.72 27.50
C ILE A 225 4.95 -12.55 28.47
N PRO A 226 3.88 -11.92 28.97
CA PRO A 226 4.00 -10.81 29.91
C PRO A 226 4.82 -11.26 31.12
N ALA A 227 5.69 -10.37 31.63
CA ALA A 227 6.41 -10.64 32.87
C ALA A 227 5.40 -10.98 34.00
N VAL A 228 5.76 -11.94 34.87
CA VAL A 228 4.89 -12.42 35.96
C VAL A 228 4.33 -11.26 36.80
N SER A 229 5.10 -10.18 36.98
CA SER A 229 4.66 -8.97 37.67
C SER A 229 3.52 -8.22 36.97
N ALA A 230 3.49 -8.18 35.64
CA ALA A 230 2.42 -7.58 34.86
C ALA A 230 1.17 -8.47 34.83
N MET A 231 1.33 -9.79 34.80
CA MET A 231 0.23 -10.75 34.92
C MET A 231 -0.46 -10.65 36.30
N VAL A 232 0.32 -10.47 37.37
CA VAL A 232 -0.21 -10.26 38.73
C VAL A 232 -0.95 -8.92 38.85
N ALA A 233 -0.48 -7.86 38.19
CA ALA A 233 -1.16 -6.57 38.18
C ALA A 233 -2.51 -6.62 37.43
N ALA A 234 -2.56 -7.25 36.25
CA ALA A 234 -3.79 -7.43 35.48
C ALA A 234 -4.81 -8.37 36.18
N ALA A 235 -4.33 -9.40 36.87
CA ALA A 235 -5.17 -10.27 37.69
C ALA A 235 -5.72 -9.52 38.93
N ALA A 236 -4.96 -8.61 39.53
CA ALA A 236 -5.43 -7.79 40.64
C ALA A 236 -6.55 -6.81 40.24
N GLU A 237 -6.53 -6.30 39.01
CA GLU A 237 -7.60 -5.41 38.49
C GLU A 237 -8.92 -6.16 38.22
N THR A 238 -8.86 -7.43 37.77
CA THR A 238 -10.05 -8.24 37.47
C THR A 238 -10.72 -8.85 38.70
N VAL A 239 -9.97 -9.08 39.78
CA VAL A 239 -10.50 -9.58 41.07
C VAL A 239 -11.35 -8.53 41.80
N CYS A 240 -11.20 -7.24 41.50
CA CYS A 240 -12.00 -6.17 42.12
C CYS A 240 -13.47 -6.13 41.67
N GLU A 241 -13.88 -6.91 40.66
CA GLU A 241 -15.27 -6.88 40.14
C GLU A 241 -16.12 -8.10 40.52
N ASN A 242 -15.55 -9.17 41.09
CA ASN A 242 -16.30 -10.38 41.43
C ASN A 242 -15.90 -10.95 42.80
N GLU A 243 -16.38 -10.33 43.87
CA GLU A 243 -16.33 -10.91 45.21
C GLU A 243 -17.38 -12.04 45.34
N GLY A 244 -16.99 -13.29 45.07
CA GLY A 244 -17.88 -14.42 45.41
C GLY A 244 -17.56 -15.82 44.88
N SER A 245 -16.49 -16.04 44.13
CA SER A 245 -16.17 -17.36 43.57
C SER A 245 -14.77 -17.82 43.98
N GLU A 246 -14.66 -18.93 44.72
CA GLU A 246 -13.41 -19.64 44.94
C GLU A 246 -12.91 -20.15 43.57
N PHE A 247 -12.05 -19.36 42.93
CA PHE A 247 -11.49 -19.67 41.63
C PHE A 247 -10.15 -20.40 41.83
N ASP A 248 -10.07 -21.63 41.32
CA ASP A 248 -8.87 -22.47 41.37
C ASP A 248 -7.81 -21.90 40.39
N GLY A 249 -6.98 -20.97 40.89
CA GLY A 249 -6.10 -20.11 40.10
C GLY A 249 -4.94 -20.81 39.37
N ALA A 250 -4.79 -22.13 39.51
CA ALA A 250 -3.71 -22.89 38.88
C ALA A 250 -4.03 -23.33 37.43
N GLU A 251 -5.31 -23.45 37.04
CA GLU A 251 -5.70 -23.96 35.70
C GLU A 251 -5.97 -22.83 34.68
N ALA A 252 -6.16 -21.59 35.15
CA ALA A 252 -6.37 -20.40 34.30
C ALA A 252 -5.06 -19.71 33.86
N MET A 253 -3.90 -20.18 34.35
CA MET A 253 -2.57 -19.74 33.89
C MET A 253 -2.13 -20.43 32.59
N LYS A 254 -3.05 -20.65 31.64
CA LYS A 254 -2.65 -20.89 30.24
C LYS A 254 -2.06 -19.58 29.73
N GLU A 255 -0.76 -19.59 29.43
CA GLU A 255 0.06 -18.49 28.90
C GLU A 255 -0.77 -17.47 28.11
N ILE A 256 -1.17 -16.37 28.76
CA ILE A 256 -1.77 -15.23 28.07
C ILE A 256 -0.60 -14.56 27.36
N VAL A 257 -0.43 -14.87 26.09
CA VAL A 257 0.58 -14.24 25.26
C VAL A 257 0.00 -12.96 24.67
N THR A 258 0.70 -11.84 24.82
CA THR A 258 0.27 -10.53 24.33
C THR A 258 1.19 -10.01 23.23
N GLU A 259 0.69 -9.15 22.35
CA GLU A 259 1.52 -8.47 21.37
C GLU A 259 2.61 -7.63 22.07
N SER A 260 3.84 -7.63 21.53
CA SER A 260 4.95 -6.87 22.12
C SER A 260 4.63 -5.37 22.13
N PRO A 261 4.74 -4.68 23.28
CA PRO A 261 4.48 -3.24 23.36
C PRO A 261 5.54 -2.39 22.65
N PHE A 262 6.70 -2.98 22.34
CA PHE A 262 7.82 -2.34 21.66
C PHE A 262 7.73 -2.46 20.14
N HIS A 263 6.90 -3.37 19.63
CA HIS A 263 6.65 -3.49 18.21
C HIS A 263 5.55 -2.51 17.77
N MET A 264 5.75 -1.85 16.64
CA MET A 264 4.79 -0.93 16.04
C MET A 264 4.68 -1.21 14.55
N SER A 265 3.45 -1.38 14.08
CA SER A 265 3.12 -1.40 12.66
C SER A 265 2.53 -0.05 12.23
N LEU A 266 2.98 0.42 11.08
CA LEU A 266 2.67 1.73 10.52
C LEU A 266 2.33 1.58 9.03
N THR A 267 1.33 2.32 8.57
CA THR A 267 1.12 2.59 7.14
C THR A 267 1.54 4.01 6.80
N LEU A 268 2.38 4.18 5.77
CA LEU A 268 2.91 5.47 5.35
C LEU A 268 2.80 5.68 3.84
N THR A 269 2.34 6.85 3.42
CA THR A 269 2.32 7.23 1.99
C THR A 269 3.52 8.13 1.66
N VAL A 270 4.23 7.83 0.57
CA VAL A 270 5.44 8.55 0.15
C VAL A 270 5.34 8.92 -1.34
N PRO A 271 5.44 10.20 -1.72
CA PRO A 271 5.49 10.61 -3.13
C PRO A 271 6.66 9.97 -3.88
N PHE A 272 6.50 9.66 -5.17
CA PHE A 272 7.62 9.14 -5.99
C PHE A 272 8.79 10.12 -6.11
N THR A 273 8.50 11.42 -5.96
CA THR A 273 9.45 12.53 -6.07
C THR A 273 10.06 12.93 -4.73
N ALA A 274 9.71 12.26 -3.64
CA ALA A 274 10.24 12.57 -2.32
C ALA A 274 11.76 12.40 -2.28
N SER A 275 12.46 13.35 -1.67
CA SER A 275 13.84 13.17 -1.27
C SER A 275 13.94 12.22 -0.05
N ASP A 276 15.14 11.74 0.27
CA ASP A 276 15.37 10.93 1.47
C ASP A 276 14.92 11.66 2.74
N ASP A 277 15.19 12.97 2.82
CA ASP A 277 14.77 13.81 3.95
C ASP A 277 13.25 13.92 4.05
N ASP A 278 12.55 14.06 2.91
CA ASP A 278 11.09 14.07 2.87
C ASP A 278 10.52 12.71 3.30
N ALA A 279 11.05 11.62 2.76
CA ALA A 279 10.62 10.25 3.05
C ALA A 279 10.85 9.89 4.53
N ILE A 280 12.00 10.25 5.11
CA ILE A 280 12.28 10.09 6.54
C ILE A 280 11.39 11.04 7.37
N GLY A 281 11.20 12.28 6.92
CA GLY A 281 10.36 13.27 7.59
C GLY A 281 8.91 12.79 7.74
N LEU A 282 8.36 12.24 6.67
CA LEU A 282 7.04 11.59 6.66
C LEU A 282 6.98 10.42 7.65
N LEU A 283 7.97 9.52 7.64
CA LEU A 283 8.07 8.40 8.58
C LEU A 283 8.09 8.86 10.04
N ARG A 284 8.94 9.83 10.39
CA ARG A 284 9.00 10.42 11.74
C ARG A 284 7.65 11.01 12.13
N ALA A 285 7.03 11.76 11.23
CA ALA A 285 5.77 12.44 11.51
C ALA A 285 4.61 11.46 11.71
N SER A 286 4.63 10.29 11.06
CA SER A 286 3.63 9.23 11.29
C SER A 286 3.85 8.50 12.62
N ILE A 287 5.09 8.24 13.01
CA ILE A 287 5.42 7.66 14.33
C ILE A 287 4.95 8.60 15.45
N LEU A 288 5.24 9.90 15.33
CA LEU A 288 4.80 10.92 16.31
C LEU A 288 3.27 11.02 16.41
N GLN A 289 2.55 10.78 15.32
CA GLN A 289 1.08 10.78 15.34
C GLN A 289 0.51 9.56 16.10
N GLN A 290 1.16 8.40 15.99
CA GLN A 290 0.75 7.17 16.67
C GLN A 290 1.22 7.14 18.14
N ARG A 291 2.35 7.77 18.46
CA ARG A 291 2.91 7.89 19.83
C ARG A 291 2.84 9.31 20.34
N GLN A 292 1.71 9.65 20.97
CA GLN A 292 1.48 10.98 21.54
C GLN A 292 2.50 11.39 22.63
N SER A 293 3.19 10.43 23.26
CA SER A 293 4.22 10.67 24.27
C SER A 293 5.59 11.05 23.70
N ALA A 294 5.83 10.76 22.42
CA ALA A 294 7.09 11.00 21.76
C ALA A 294 7.17 12.45 21.28
N THR A 295 8.29 13.13 21.57
CA THR A 295 8.53 14.48 21.03
C THR A 295 9.66 14.52 20.02
N THR A 296 10.51 13.50 20.00
CA THR A 296 11.54 13.34 18.98
C THR A 296 11.71 11.86 18.66
N VAL A 297 11.85 11.56 17.37
CA VAL A 297 12.05 10.21 16.85
C VAL A 297 13.39 10.14 16.15
N ARG A 298 14.21 9.16 16.54
CA ARG A 298 15.49 8.84 15.90
C ARG A 298 15.50 7.39 15.43
N PHE A 299 16.28 7.12 14.39
CA PHE A 299 16.47 5.79 13.86
C PHE A 299 17.85 5.25 14.22
N VAL A 300 17.89 3.95 14.52
CA VAL A 300 19.12 3.21 14.76
C VAL A 300 19.31 2.25 13.61
N GLY A 301 20.54 2.17 13.11
CA GLY A 301 20.89 1.27 12.01
C GLY A 301 20.65 -0.18 12.42
N SER A 302 20.17 -1.00 11.49
CA SER A 302 20.22 -2.45 11.66
C SER A 302 21.70 -2.83 11.67
N GLN A 303 22.27 -3.17 12.82
CA GLN A 303 23.52 -3.92 12.78
C GLN A 303 23.24 -5.20 11.99
N PRO A 304 24.00 -5.52 10.93
CA PRO A 304 23.86 -6.82 10.30
C PRO A 304 24.04 -7.85 11.41
N LEU A 305 23.05 -8.73 11.61
CA LEU A 305 23.26 -9.89 12.47
C LEU A 305 24.51 -10.58 11.95
N HIS A 306 25.62 -10.43 12.68
CA HIS A 306 26.84 -11.15 12.36
C HIS A 306 26.47 -12.63 12.44
N THR A 307 26.35 -13.28 11.29
CA THR A 307 26.36 -14.72 11.20
C THR A 307 27.71 -15.15 11.78
N HIS A 308 27.69 -15.60 13.03
CA HIS A 308 28.83 -16.26 13.64
C HIS A 308 29.12 -17.52 12.82
N ASN A 309 30.02 -17.40 11.84
CA ASN A 309 30.71 -18.56 11.28
C ASN A 309 31.59 -19.12 12.40
N PRO A 310 31.35 -20.35 12.89
CA PRO A 310 32.32 -21.00 13.75
C PRO A 310 33.53 -21.34 12.88
N THR A 311 34.65 -20.66 13.11
CA THR A 311 35.94 -21.01 12.56
C THR A 311 36.31 -22.42 13.01
N HIS A 312 36.18 -23.41 12.12
CA HIS A 312 36.77 -24.72 12.30
C HIS A 312 38.30 -24.60 12.19
N HIS A 313 38.98 -24.94 13.30
CA HIS A 313 40.41 -25.22 13.30
C HIS A 313 40.70 -26.38 12.33
N ALA A 314 41.49 -26.11 11.30
CA ALA A 314 42.09 -27.13 10.46
C ALA A 314 43.18 -27.86 11.25
N ASN A 315 43.08 -29.18 11.37
CA ASN A 315 44.21 -30.04 11.66
C ASN A 315 44.12 -31.30 10.79
N ASN A 316 45.25 -31.63 10.18
CA ASN A 316 45.46 -32.65 9.15
C ASN A 316 45.15 -34.09 9.61
N GLY A 317 44.75 -34.93 8.65
CA GLY A 317 44.88 -36.38 8.76
C GLY A 317 44.07 -37.18 7.73
N ASP A 318 44.72 -37.58 6.63
CA ASP A 318 44.24 -38.56 5.64
C ASP A 318 43.98 -39.94 6.27
N THR A 319 42.87 -40.61 5.92
CA THR A 319 42.85 -42.01 5.41
C THR A 319 41.44 -42.44 4.95
N ALA A 320 41.42 -43.49 4.11
CA ALA A 320 40.40 -43.81 3.11
C ALA A 320 39.42 -44.95 3.47
N LEU A 321 38.33 -45.02 2.68
CA LEU A 321 37.49 -46.17 2.28
C LEU A 321 36.49 -46.82 3.29
N GLY A 322 35.23 -46.97 2.84
CA GLY A 322 34.42 -48.17 3.10
C GLY A 322 32.96 -47.99 3.59
N GLU A 323 32.01 -48.22 2.67
CA GLU A 323 30.71 -48.93 2.79
C GLU A 323 29.69 -48.66 3.94
N SER A 324 28.48 -48.25 3.50
CA SER A 324 27.15 -48.82 3.77
C SER A 324 26.47 -48.83 5.16
N CYS A 325 25.15 -48.57 5.08
CA CYS A 325 24.03 -48.95 5.95
C CYS A 325 23.42 -47.93 6.96
N GLU A 326 22.08 -47.94 6.87
CA GLU A 326 20.99 -47.37 7.66
C GLU A 326 21.22 -47.20 9.17
N LEU A 327 20.71 -46.09 9.74
CA LEU A 327 19.69 -46.07 10.83
C LEU A 327 19.50 -44.65 11.43
N GLU A 328 18.23 -44.25 11.44
CA GLU A 328 17.45 -43.59 12.51
C GLU A 328 17.95 -42.38 13.35
N LEU A 329 17.02 -41.41 13.41
CA LEU A 329 16.58 -40.62 14.58
C LEU A 329 17.64 -40.07 15.55
N SER A 330 17.84 -38.75 15.51
CA SER A 330 17.54 -37.83 16.63
C SER A 330 18.16 -36.45 16.34
N ARG A 331 17.36 -35.50 15.85
CA ARG A 331 17.68 -34.06 15.92
C ARG A 331 16.76 -33.41 16.94
N SER A 332 17.16 -33.48 18.19
CA SER A 332 16.63 -32.64 19.26
C SER A 332 17.74 -31.72 19.75
N ASN A 333 17.36 -30.46 19.96
CA ASN A 333 18.08 -29.41 20.67
C ASN A 333 19.26 -28.78 19.93
N LEU A 334 19.00 -27.71 19.17
CA LEU A 334 19.85 -26.52 19.04
C LEU A 334 19.20 -25.53 18.07
N LEU A 335 18.28 -24.71 18.58
CA LEU A 335 17.88 -23.43 18.01
C LEU A 335 17.01 -22.67 19.04
N ASP A 336 17.56 -22.50 20.24
CA ASP A 336 17.19 -21.36 21.08
C ASP A 336 18.03 -20.18 20.59
N ALA A 337 17.55 -19.50 19.54
CA ALA A 337 18.08 -18.20 19.19
C ALA A 337 17.59 -17.20 20.25
N ALA A 338 18.55 -16.68 21.02
CA ALA A 338 18.32 -15.67 22.03
C ALA A 338 17.60 -14.46 21.43
N ILE A 339 16.38 -14.19 21.92
CA ILE A 339 15.78 -12.87 21.81
C ILE A 339 16.50 -12.01 22.84
N ASP A 340 17.20 -10.98 22.36
CA ASP A 340 17.78 -9.94 23.20
C ASP A 340 16.67 -9.33 24.06
N VAL A 341 16.66 -9.70 25.34
CA VAL A 341 15.95 -8.97 26.39
C VAL A 341 16.56 -7.55 26.41
N PRO A 342 15.78 -6.47 26.59
CA PRO A 342 16.35 -5.14 26.74
C PRO A 342 17.26 -5.13 27.97
N ILE A 343 18.57 -5.23 27.74
CA ILE A 343 19.58 -5.10 28.78
C ILE A 343 19.56 -3.64 29.21
N ALA A 344 18.91 -3.38 30.34
CA ALA A 344 19.01 -2.14 31.07
C ALA A 344 20.40 -2.02 31.71
N ALA A 345 21.46 -1.82 30.92
CA ALA A 345 22.78 -1.41 31.43
C ALA A 345 23.72 -0.96 30.29
N GLY A 346 23.95 0.35 30.23
CA GLY A 346 25.00 0.97 29.42
C GLY A 346 24.46 1.69 28.19
N VAL A 347 24.32 3.02 28.29
CA VAL A 347 24.07 3.92 27.16
C VAL A 347 25.28 3.84 26.22
N VAL A 348 25.33 2.82 25.38
CA VAL A 348 26.14 2.86 24.16
C VAL A 348 25.45 3.90 23.30
N ALA A 349 26.20 4.93 22.89
CA ALA A 349 25.70 5.97 22.00
C ALA A 349 25.11 5.28 20.76
N THR A 350 23.78 5.19 20.68
CA THR A 350 23.08 4.71 19.51
C THR A 350 23.26 5.78 18.44
N GLU A 351 24.26 5.57 17.59
CA GLU A 351 24.55 6.44 16.46
C GLU A 351 23.28 6.52 15.58
N GLU A 352 22.81 7.74 15.34
CA GLU A 352 21.64 7.95 14.49
C GLU A 352 22.02 7.55 13.07
N ALA A 353 21.30 6.58 12.51
CA ALA A 353 21.52 6.11 11.16
C ALA A 353 20.21 6.21 10.38
N PRO A 354 20.26 6.49 9.06
CA PRO A 354 19.06 6.52 8.25
C PRO A 354 18.41 5.12 8.22
N PRO A 355 17.07 5.04 8.08
CA PRO A 355 16.35 3.78 7.96
C PRO A 355 16.61 3.12 6.59
N ALA A 356 17.82 2.56 6.40
CA ALA A 356 18.33 2.10 5.11
C ALA A 356 17.38 1.15 4.38
N ARG A 357 16.80 0.15 5.06
CA ARG A 357 15.84 -0.80 4.46
C ARG A 357 14.64 -0.12 3.80
N TYR A 358 14.11 0.92 4.43
CA TYR A 358 12.97 1.68 3.92
C TYR A 358 13.36 2.52 2.70
N LEU A 359 14.49 3.25 2.78
CA LEU A 359 14.97 4.07 1.67
C LEU A 359 15.40 3.23 0.46
N GLU A 360 16.11 2.12 0.67
CA GLU A 360 16.50 1.19 -0.38
C GLU A 360 15.26 0.66 -1.12
N CYS A 361 14.25 0.19 -0.38
CA CYS A 361 12.99 -0.27 -0.96
C CYS A 361 12.31 0.84 -1.78
N PHE A 362 12.29 2.07 -1.27
CA PHE A 362 11.73 3.23 -1.98
C PHE A 362 12.48 3.53 -3.28
N HIS A 363 13.81 3.67 -3.24
CA HIS A 363 14.61 3.99 -4.43
C HIS A 363 14.57 2.90 -5.48
N GLU A 364 14.65 1.63 -5.08
CA GLU A 364 14.55 0.50 -6.00
C GLU A 364 13.21 0.48 -6.72
N ALA A 365 12.10 0.74 -6.02
CA ALA A 365 10.78 0.78 -6.64
C ALA A 365 10.61 1.97 -7.60
N VAL A 366 11.05 3.18 -7.19
CA VAL A 366 11.02 4.37 -8.06
C VAL A 366 11.87 4.12 -9.31
N ALA A 367 13.07 3.56 -9.16
CA ALA A 367 13.97 3.28 -10.27
C ALA A 367 13.47 2.17 -11.19
N ALA A 368 12.90 1.10 -10.63
CA ALA A 368 12.36 -0.04 -11.39
C ALA A 368 11.20 0.39 -12.30
N LEU A 369 10.35 1.30 -11.84
CA LEU A 369 9.21 1.82 -12.60
C LEU A 369 9.47 3.16 -13.31
N GLN A 370 10.66 3.74 -13.12
CA GLN A 370 11.07 5.04 -13.68
C GLN A 370 10.15 6.22 -13.31
N LEU A 371 9.71 6.26 -12.05
CA LEU A 371 8.68 7.19 -11.59
C LEU A 371 9.21 8.49 -10.98
N GLN A 372 10.51 8.76 -11.05
CA GLN A 372 11.14 9.93 -10.43
C GLN A 372 10.65 11.29 -10.98
N ASN A 373 10.03 11.29 -12.17
CA ASN A 373 9.41 12.47 -12.78
C ASN A 373 7.89 12.33 -12.90
N SER A 374 7.30 11.36 -12.18
CA SER A 374 5.87 11.07 -12.24
C SER A 374 5.16 11.57 -11.00
N LEU A 375 3.86 11.81 -11.14
CA LEU A 375 3.01 12.20 -10.03
C LEU A 375 2.29 10.98 -9.46
N GLY A 376 2.53 10.70 -8.18
CA GLY A 376 1.89 9.61 -7.44
C GLY A 376 2.66 9.27 -6.18
N CYS A 377 2.30 8.17 -5.55
CA CYS A 377 2.87 7.75 -4.27
C CYS A 377 2.90 6.24 -4.11
N PHE A 378 3.83 5.78 -3.28
CA PHE A 378 3.83 4.43 -2.72
C PHE A 378 3.24 4.46 -1.32
N THR A 379 2.46 3.43 -0.98
CA THR A 379 2.01 3.18 0.39
C THR A 379 2.85 2.05 0.96
N PHE A 380 3.59 2.34 2.01
CA PHE A 380 4.42 1.39 2.75
C PHE A 380 3.66 0.85 3.94
N HIS A 381 3.84 -0.44 4.21
CA HIS A 381 3.68 -1.01 5.53
C HIS A 381 5.07 -1.17 6.17
N ILE A 382 5.24 -0.64 7.38
CA ILE A 382 6.53 -0.58 8.07
C ILE A 382 6.38 -1.19 9.46
N SER A 383 7.23 -2.17 9.75
CA SER A 383 7.40 -2.75 11.08
C SER A 383 8.58 -2.10 11.78
N LEU A 384 8.34 -1.55 12.96
CA LEU A 384 9.29 -0.81 13.78
C LEU A 384 9.45 -1.52 15.13
N TYR A 385 10.68 -1.53 15.63
CA TYR A 385 11.00 -1.98 16.98
C TYR A 385 11.56 -0.82 17.81
N GLU A 386 10.96 -0.56 18.96
CA GLU A 386 11.39 0.48 19.89
C GLU A 386 12.59 -0.01 20.71
N VAL A 387 13.77 0.53 20.40
CA VAL A 387 15.04 0.10 20.99
C VAL A 387 15.29 0.77 22.34
N ALA A 388 14.97 2.06 22.44
CA ALA A 388 15.22 2.83 23.66
C ALA A 388 14.32 4.06 23.75
N VAL A 389 14.04 4.48 24.98
CA VAL A 389 13.40 5.76 25.30
C VAL A 389 14.33 6.52 26.23
N VAL A 390 14.76 7.71 25.80
CA VAL A 390 15.55 8.62 26.62
C VAL A 390 14.62 9.74 27.09
N PRO A 391 14.24 9.78 28.38
CA PRO A 391 13.37 10.83 28.90
C PRO A 391 14.08 12.18 28.82
N THR A 392 13.38 13.22 28.36
CA THR A 392 13.84 14.61 28.42
C THR A 392 12.79 15.49 29.08
N ASN A 393 13.20 16.69 29.51
CA ASN A 393 12.31 17.68 30.14
C ASN A 393 11.14 18.11 29.23
N SER A 394 11.25 17.88 27.91
CA SER A 394 10.27 18.24 26.89
C SER A 394 9.69 17.02 26.17
N GLY A 395 9.61 15.86 26.83
CA GLY A 395 9.12 14.60 26.26
C GLY A 395 10.24 13.61 25.90
N GLY A 396 9.91 12.32 25.74
CA GLY A 396 10.92 11.29 25.45
C GLY A 396 11.49 11.42 24.03
N VAL A 397 12.79 11.16 23.88
CA VAL A 397 13.40 10.81 22.59
C VAL A 397 13.29 9.31 22.42
N HIS A 398 12.55 8.88 21.40
CA HIS A 398 12.36 7.47 21.10
C HIS A 398 13.29 7.04 19.97
N PHE A 399 13.92 5.90 20.14
CA PHE A 399 14.82 5.28 19.17
C PHE A 399 14.15 4.06 18.57
N TYR A 400 13.98 4.06 17.26
CA TYR A 400 13.37 2.95 16.53
C TYR A 400 14.36 2.29 15.56
N ARG A 401 14.23 0.98 15.41
CA ARG A 401 14.84 0.22 14.33
C ARG A 401 13.74 -0.15 13.33
N VAL A 402 14.00 0.00 12.04
CA VAL A 402 13.10 -0.50 10.99
C VAL A 402 13.42 -1.98 10.76
N ASP A 403 12.51 -2.85 11.17
CA ASP A 403 12.66 -4.30 11.02
C ASP A 403 12.27 -4.72 9.61
N ALA A 404 11.14 -4.21 9.10
CA ALA A 404 10.68 -4.47 7.74
C ALA A 404 10.01 -3.22 7.15
N ALA A 405 10.15 -3.05 5.84
CA ALA A 405 9.44 -2.04 5.06
C ALA A 405 9.07 -2.67 3.72
N SER A 406 7.79 -2.66 3.38
CA SER A 406 7.27 -3.21 2.13
C SER A 406 6.25 -2.25 1.54
N ILE A 407 6.30 -2.06 0.22
CA ILE A 407 5.26 -1.34 -0.50
C ILE A 407 4.06 -2.28 -0.59
N VAL A 408 2.89 -1.83 -0.18
CA VAL A 408 1.64 -2.62 -0.14
C VAL A 408 0.56 -2.03 -1.05
N ASP A 409 0.74 -0.80 -1.52
CA ASP A 409 -0.14 -0.15 -2.48
C ASP A 409 0.61 0.95 -3.25
N MET A 410 0.05 1.36 -4.38
CA MET A 410 0.58 2.42 -5.24
C MET A 410 -0.55 3.25 -5.82
N GLY A 411 -0.44 4.57 -5.66
CA GLY A 411 -1.35 5.55 -6.23
C GLY A 411 -0.69 6.33 -7.36
N LEU A 412 -1.38 6.47 -8.49
CA LEU A 412 -0.96 7.35 -9.58
C LEU A 412 -1.84 8.60 -9.60
N GLY A 413 -1.22 9.77 -9.43
CA GLY A 413 -1.90 11.06 -9.27
C GLY A 413 -1.94 11.55 -7.82
N PHE A 414 -2.58 12.69 -7.57
CA PHE A 414 -2.59 13.33 -6.25
C PHE A 414 -3.28 12.49 -5.19
N ASN A 415 -2.56 12.02 -4.16
CA ASN A 415 -3.17 11.32 -3.04
C ASN A 415 -3.88 12.29 -2.10
N LEU A 416 -5.20 12.45 -2.27
CA LEU A 416 -5.98 13.36 -1.44
C LEU A 416 -6.18 12.85 -0.01
N ALA A 417 -6.00 11.55 0.22
CA ALA A 417 -6.22 10.92 1.51
C ALA A 417 -5.14 11.25 2.55
N ASP A 418 -3.93 11.57 2.10
CA ASP A 418 -2.79 11.93 2.94
C ASP A 418 -2.36 13.37 2.66
N GLN A 419 -2.62 14.27 3.62
CA GLN A 419 -2.31 15.69 3.47
C GLN A 419 -0.82 15.95 3.31
N ARG A 420 0.03 15.26 4.08
CA ARG A 420 1.47 15.54 4.09
C ARG A 420 2.10 15.08 2.78
N CYS A 421 1.68 13.91 2.29
CA CYS A 421 2.03 13.44 0.96
C CYS A 421 1.59 14.44 -0.11
N CYS A 422 0.34 14.92 -0.04
CA CYS A 422 -0.22 15.88 -0.98
C CYS A 422 0.56 17.21 -0.99
N ASP A 423 0.91 17.75 0.18
CA ASP A 423 1.66 18.99 0.33
C ASP A 423 3.04 18.90 -0.36
N LEU A 424 3.74 17.77 -0.21
CA LEU A 424 5.02 17.51 -0.89
C LEU A 424 4.85 17.40 -2.40
N MET A 425 3.81 16.70 -2.87
CA MET A 425 3.51 16.59 -4.31
C MET A 425 3.23 17.97 -4.93
N VAL A 426 2.50 18.81 -4.22
CA VAL A 426 2.20 20.19 -4.63
C VAL A 426 3.47 21.04 -4.73
N GLN A 427 4.43 20.89 -3.81
CA GLN A 427 5.70 21.63 -3.85
C GLN A 427 6.52 21.31 -5.09
N GLN A 428 6.48 20.05 -5.56
CA GLN A 428 7.23 19.59 -6.73
C GLN A 428 6.50 19.84 -8.05
N LEU A 429 5.25 20.30 -8.01
CA LEU A 429 4.37 20.38 -9.19
C LEU A 429 4.94 21.26 -10.29
N GLN A 430 5.50 22.42 -9.96
CA GLN A 430 6.03 23.34 -10.97
C GLN A 430 7.23 22.74 -11.69
N ASP A 431 8.11 22.06 -10.96
CA ASP A 431 9.30 21.44 -11.54
C ASP A 431 8.94 20.19 -12.34
N LEU A 432 7.88 19.46 -11.97
CA LEU A 432 7.39 18.28 -12.70
C LEU A 432 6.80 18.61 -14.08
N LEU A 433 6.38 19.86 -14.27
CA LEU A 433 5.73 20.34 -15.48
C LEU A 433 6.68 21.08 -16.41
N ASP A 434 7.99 21.07 -16.10
CA ASP A 434 8.97 21.47 -17.09
C ASP A 434 8.94 20.50 -18.29
N GLU A 435 9.26 21.01 -19.47
CA GLU A 435 9.25 20.22 -20.71
C GLU A 435 10.08 18.92 -20.62
N PRO A 436 11.33 18.91 -20.11
CA PRO A 436 12.12 17.68 -20.07
C PRO A 436 11.57 16.63 -19.09
N ARG A 437 11.04 17.02 -17.92
CA ARG A 437 10.47 16.06 -16.97
C ARG A 437 9.10 15.59 -17.43
N MET A 438 8.31 16.43 -18.09
CA MET A 438 7.06 16.01 -18.71
C MET A 438 7.31 14.97 -19.82
N GLU A 439 8.32 15.15 -20.66
CA GLU A 439 8.71 14.15 -21.67
C GLU A 439 9.21 12.84 -21.03
N ALA A 440 10.03 12.95 -19.98
CA ALA A 440 10.50 11.79 -19.22
C ALA A 440 9.33 11.04 -18.55
N HIS A 441 8.35 11.77 -18.00
CA HIS A 441 7.12 11.21 -17.44
C HIS A 441 6.32 10.45 -18.49
N CYS A 442 6.05 11.06 -19.65
CA CYS A 442 5.31 10.41 -20.73
C CYS A 442 6.01 9.12 -21.19
N THR A 443 7.34 9.19 -21.35
CA THR A 443 8.16 8.03 -21.71
C THR A 443 8.07 6.91 -20.67
N ALA A 444 8.16 7.26 -19.38
CA ALA A 444 8.03 6.30 -18.29
C ALA A 444 6.64 5.65 -18.25
N MET A 445 5.58 6.43 -18.41
CA MET A 445 4.19 5.91 -18.40
C MET A 445 3.89 4.99 -19.59
N LEU A 446 4.37 5.33 -20.79
CA LEU A 446 4.25 4.48 -21.98
C LEU A 446 4.98 3.15 -21.79
N ARG A 447 6.20 3.23 -21.25
CA ARG A 447 7.00 2.04 -20.94
C ARG A 447 6.32 1.17 -19.89
N LEU A 448 5.87 1.77 -18.79
CA LEU A 448 5.15 1.10 -17.71
C LEU A 448 3.91 0.39 -18.24
N SER A 449 3.10 1.08 -19.05
CA SER A 449 1.89 0.51 -19.66
C SER A 449 2.22 -0.69 -20.55
N ARG A 450 3.27 -0.61 -21.37
CA ARG A 450 3.70 -1.71 -22.24
C ARG A 450 4.19 -2.91 -21.44
N GLU A 451 5.08 -2.69 -20.48
CA GLU A 451 5.65 -3.78 -19.67
C GLU A 451 4.61 -4.45 -18.76
N LEU A 452 3.66 -3.68 -18.21
CA LEU A 452 2.51 -4.23 -17.48
C LEU A 452 1.61 -5.06 -18.41
N GLY A 453 1.42 -4.61 -19.65
CA GLY A 453 0.69 -5.36 -20.66
C GLY A 453 1.31 -6.72 -20.99
N GLU A 454 2.62 -6.74 -21.23
CA GLU A 454 3.41 -7.97 -21.44
C GLU A 454 3.31 -8.91 -20.23
N PHE A 455 3.38 -8.35 -19.02
CA PHE A 455 3.21 -9.11 -17.78
C PHE A 455 1.82 -9.75 -17.67
N LEU A 456 0.76 -8.98 -17.95
CA LEU A 456 -0.62 -9.47 -17.92
C LEU A 456 -0.87 -10.56 -18.97
N GLN A 457 -0.26 -10.44 -20.15
CA GLN A 457 -0.36 -11.47 -21.19
C GLN A 457 0.19 -12.83 -20.72
N CYS A 458 1.18 -12.84 -19.82
CA CYS A 458 1.77 -14.06 -19.30
C CYS A 458 0.97 -14.71 -18.17
N HIS A 459 0.11 -13.95 -17.47
CA HIS A 459 -0.43 -14.36 -16.17
C HIS A 459 -1.93 -14.18 -16.00
N SER A 460 -2.62 -13.62 -17.00
CA SER A 460 -4.06 -13.38 -16.97
C SER A 460 -4.74 -14.03 -18.15
N SER A 461 -6.07 -14.13 -18.09
CA SER A 461 -6.88 -14.70 -19.18
C SER A 461 -6.93 -13.84 -20.47
N LEU A 462 -6.16 -12.77 -20.56
CA LEU A 462 -6.19 -11.85 -21.70
C LEU A 462 -5.52 -12.46 -22.93
N THR A 463 -6.26 -12.51 -24.03
CA THR A 463 -5.71 -12.84 -25.34
C THR A 463 -4.83 -11.70 -25.88
N THR A 464 -3.90 -12.01 -26.77
CA THR A 464 -3.08 -11.00 -27.48
C THR A 464 -3.93 -9.93 -28.17
N VAL A 465 -5.12 -10.30 -28.67
CA VAL A 465 -6.07 -9.38 -29.30
C VAL A 465 -6.71 -8.44 -28.29
N GLU A 466 -7.07 -8.94 -27.09
CA GLU A 466 -7.59 -8.10 -26.00
C GLU A 466 -6.52 -7.20 -25.41
N HIS A 467 -5.26 -7.64 -25.41
CA HIS A 467 -4.08 -6.84 -25.05
C HIS A 467 -3.87 -5.68 -26.04
N GLU A 468 -3.81 -5.97 -27.33
CA GLU A 468 -3.75 -4.94 -28.38
C GLU A 468 -4.95 -3.99 -28.29
N GLN A 469 -6.13 -4.51 -27.97
CA GLN A 469 -7.31 -3.70 -27.74
C GLN A 469 -7.28 -2.92 -26.42
N MET A 470 -6.65 -3.34 -25.32
CA MET A 470 -6.49 -2.44 -24.17
C MET A 470 -5.52 -1.30 -24.47
N SER A 471 -4.54 -1.53 -25.35
CA SER A 471 -3.67 -0.47 -25.87
C SER A 471 -4.32 0.41 -26.95
N LEU A 472 -5.36 -0.08 -27.67
CA LEU A 472 -6.00 0.57 -28.83
C LEU A 472 -7.49 0.97 -28.63
N GLN A 473 -8.16 0.52 -27.58
CA GLN A 473 -9.53 0.94 -27.20
C GLN A 473 -9.53 2.31 -26.52
N SER A 474 -8.35 2.87 -26.33
CA SER A 474 -8.18 4.31 -26.26
C SER A 474 -8.59 4.99 -27.58
N ALA A 475 -8.44 4.40 -28.78
CA ALA A 475 -8.50 5.18 -30.03
C ALA A 475 -9.52 4.76 -31.11
N ALA A 476 -9.99 3.50 -31.23
CA ALA A 476 -10.56 3.10 -32.55
C ALA A 476 -11.87 2.29 -32.66
N ILE A 477 -12.57 1.87 -31.59
CA ILE A 477 -13.85 1.14 -31.78
C ILE A 477 -15.00 1.79 -31.02
N ALA A 478 -15.62 2.74 -31.71
CA ALA A 478 -16.88 3.37 -31.32
C ALA A 478 -18.04 2.39 -31.52
N GLY A 479 -18.59 1.92 -30.41
CA GLY A 479 -19.89 1.26 -30.39
C GLY A 479 -20.29 0.89 -28.96
N PRO A 480 -21.58 0.99 -28.59
CA PRO A 480 -22.09 0.47 -27.32
C PRO A 480 -21.72 -1.00 -27.09
N ILE A 481 -21.45 -1.74 -28.18
CA ILE A 481 -21.11 -3.17 -28.22
C ILE A 481 -19.64 -3.45 -27.83
N ALA A 482 -18.70 -2.53 -28.08
CA ALA A 482 -17.27 -2.69 -27.78
C ALA A 482 -16.91 -2.21 -26.36
N GLN A 483 -17.51 -1.10 -25.90
CA GLN A 483 -17.57 -0.80 -24.47
C GLN A 483 -18.37 -1.87 -23.71
N GLN A 484 -19.35 -2.50 -24.36
CA GLN A 484 -19.94 -3.72 -23.85
C GLN A 484 -18.98 -4.90 -23.87
N HIS A 485 -17.91 -5.00 -24.67
CA HIS A 485 -17.03 -6.18 -24.60
C HIS A 485 -16.11 -6.16 -23.37
N VAL A 486 -15.55 -5.00 -23.02
CA VAL A 486 -14.88 -4.82 -21.71
C VAL A 486 -15.88 -4.93 -20.55
N ARG A 487 -17.16 -4.57 -20.77
CA ARG A 487 -18.25 -4.80 -19.79
C ARG A 487 -18.94 -6.19 -19.87
N ARG A 488 -18.65 -7.05 -20.88
CA ARG A 488 -19.31 -8.35 -21.16
C ARG A 488 -18.36 -9.53 -21.03
N LEU A 489 -17.08 -9.33 -20.73
CA LEU A 489 -16.22 -10.41 -20.23
C LEU A 489 -16.74 -11.02 -18.91
N GLY A 490 -17.75 -10.41 -18.28
CA GLY A 490 -18.76 -11.16 -17.54
C GLY A 490 -20.15 -10.78 -18.02
N GLU A 491 -20.99 -11.74 -18.42
CA GLU A 491 -22.43 -11.56 -18.71
C GLU A 491 -23.25 -11.01 -17.51
N LYS A 492 -22.59 -10.57 -16.44
CA LYS A 492 -23.16 -9.96 -15.23
C LYS A 492 -22.52 -8.62 -14.80
N GLY A 493 -21.81 -7.93 -15.70
CA GLY A 493 -21.50 -6.49 -15.48
C GLY A 493 -20.33 -6.15 -14.56
N ASN A 494 -19.31 -7.01 -14.44
CA ASN A 494 -18.09 -6.68 -13.71
C ASN A 494 -17.10 -5.96 -14.64
N SER A 495 -16.97 -4.64 -14.44
CA SER A 495 -16.00 -3.76 -15.12
C SER A 495 -14.59 -3.92 -14.49
N GLY A 496 -14.13 -5.16 -14.35
CA GLY A 496 -12.95 -5.52 -13.55
C GLY A 496 -11.66 -5.63 -14.37
N ALA A 497 -10.54 -5.53 -13.65
CA ALA A 497 -9.24 -5.99 -14.13
C ALA A 497 -9.33 -7.44 -14.67
N PRO A 498 -8.44 -7.87 -15.59
CA PRO A 498 -8.48 -9.23 -16.09
C PRO A 498 -8.35 -10.20 -14.92
N PHE A 499 -9.10 -11.28 -14.96
CA PHE A 499 -9.02 -12.28 -13.91
C PHE A 499 -7.74 -13.10 -14.11
N PRO A 500 -7.08 -13.49 -13.01
CA PRO A 500 -5.95 -14.41 -13.10
C PRO A 500 -6.48 -15.74 -13.67
N SER A 501 -5.77 -16.29 -14.65
CA SER A 501 -6.07 -17.61 -15.21
C SER A 501 -5.60 -18.73 -14.28
N GLU A 502 -4.63 -18.42 -13.42
CA GLU A 502 -3.86 -19.35 -12.60
C GLU A 502 -3.64 -18.76 -11.21
N VAL A 503 -3.25 -19.59 -10.24
CA VAL A 503 -2.81 -19.09 -8.95
C VAL A 503 -1.42 -18.48 -9.12
N LEU A 504 -1.28 -17.20 -8.76
CA LEU A 504 0.02 -16.53 -8.77
C LEU A 504 0.52 -16.35 -7.35
N MET A 505 1.73 -16.80 -7.09
CA MET A 505 2.38 -16.68 -5.78
C MET A 505 3.68 -15.89 -5.92
N PHE A 506 3.84 -14.87 -5.09
CA PHE A 506 5.09 -14.17 -4.89
C PHE A 506 5.63 -14.52 -3.50
N ASP A 507 6.79 -15.15 -3.42
CA ASP A 507 7.38 -15.66 -2.17
C ASP A 507 8.21 -14.61 -1.40
N GLY A 508 8.32 -13.39 -1.93
CA GLY A 508 9.19 -12.33 -1.44
C GLY A 508 10.29 -11.96 -2.43
N GLU A 509 10.68 -12.89 -3.29
CA GLU A 509 11.75 -12.71 -4.29
C GLU A 509 11.30 -13.09 -5.72
N ARG A 510 10.47 -14.13 -5.85
CA ARG A 510 10.12 -14.75 -7.12
C ARG A 510 8.61 -14.88 -7.27
N LEU A 511 8.16 -14.62 -8.49
CA LEU A 511 6.79 -14.88 -8.92
C LEU A 511 6.71 -16.27 -9.55
N SER A 512 5.77 -17.08 -9.08
CA SER A 512 5.46 -18.42 -9.60
C SER A 512 3.98 -18.47 -9.99
N ALA A 513 3.67 -19.23 -11.04
CA ALA A 513 2.31 -19.45 -11.52
C ALA A 513 2.00 -20.94 -11.48
N PHE A 514 0.79 -21.29 -11.03
CA PHE A 514 0.34 -22.67 -10.84
C PHE A 514 -0.97 -22.90 -11.60
N GLU A 515 -0.88 -23.67 -12.69
CA GLU A 515 -2.04 -24.08 -13.51
C GLU A 515 -2.93 -25.10 -12.79
N ASP A 516 -2.32 -26.10 -12.16
CA ASP A 516 -3.00 -27.19 -11.44
C ASP A 516 -2.83 -27.03 -9.93
N TRP A 517 -3.29 -25.90 -9.37
CA TRP A 517 -3.27 -25.72 -7.92
C TRP A 517 -4.20 -26.73 -7.24
N ASP A 518 -3.64 -27.85 -6.80
CA ASP A 518 -4.27 -28.78 -5.86
C ASP A 518 -3.85 -28.39 -4.43
N PRO A 519 -4.73 -27.75 -3.65
CA PRO A 519 -4.41 -27.35 -2.28
C PRO A 519 -4.07 -28.54 -1.37
N LEU A 520 -4.31 -29.78 -1.81
CA LEU A 520 -3.95 -31.00 -1.09
C LEU A 520 -2.55 -31.51 -1.40
N VAL A 521 -1.95 -31.20 -2.56
CA VAL A 521 -0.66 -31.79 -2.96
C VAL A 521 0.52 -31.15 -2.24
N GLU A 522 0.46 -29.85 -1.94
CA GLU A 522 1.53 -29.17 -1.18
C GLU A 522 1.53 -29.53 0.32
N LEU A 523 0.40 -29.97 0.88
CA LEU A 523 0.30 -30.41 2.29
C LEU A 523 0.90 -31.81 2.54
N TRP A 524 1.21 -32.58 1.50
CA TRP A 524 1.65 -33.98 1.61
C TRP A 524 3.10 -34.23 1.19
N GLN A 525 3.85 -33.19 0.80
CA GLN A 525 5.26 -33.32 0.44
C GLN A 525 6.26 -32.80 1.49
N ALA A 526 5.80 -32.43 2.69
CA ALA A 526 6.66 -32.06 3.82
C ALA A 526 6.74 -33.18 4.88
#